data_AF-W1DI79-F1
#
_entry.id   AF-W1DI79-F1
#
_cell.length_a   1.000
_cell.length_b   1.000
_cell.length_c   1.000
_cell.angle_alpha   90.00
_cell.angle_beta   90.00
_cell.angle_gamma   90.00
#
_symmetry.space_group_name_H-M   'P 1'
#
loop_
_entity.id
_entity.type
_entity.pdbx_description
1 polymer ?
#
loop_
_entity_poly.entity_id
_entity_poly.type
_entity_poly.pdbx_seq_one_letter_code
_entity_poly.pdbx_strand_id
1 'polypeptide(L)'
;MAWLLSLFSHSALMRILLPALLAVVCYGWGFRRQRRETQWHYSTEAILFLGVVFTAVALWQLGERLDNGSGHIAPLFLAGCVIYGAIGYIARSGLVWLFFLLALGNWFGAETGYVSGWGAYWLGMNYPIRFVLFGGALLALCYGAQSLLRQRQLFTVSKAMGLTYLFIALWIMSIFGNYDADSWYQVSQARLLPWGLLFAVAAGVCIFISLKTDDGMLRGFGLTFLAINLYTRFFEFFWNGMHKVLFFLILAVSLAVIGRYAERIWHAGNVKP
;
A
#
# COMPACT_ATOMS: atom_id res chain seq x y z
N MET A 1 -37.49 20.03 -1.52
CA MET A 1 -36.72 19.29 -2.56
C MET A 1 -36.12 20.22 -3.61
N ALA A 2 -36.91 21.08 -4.28
CA ALA A 2 -36.42 21.97 -5.35
C ALA A 2 -35.38 23.02 -4.91
N TRP A 3 -35.45 23.51 -3.66
CA TRP A 3 -34.49 24.48 -3.12
C TRP A 3 -33.12 23.86 -2.79
N LEU A 4 -33.08 22.59 -2.36
CA LEU A 4 -31.83 21.83 -2.22
C LEU A 4 -31.20 21.57 -3.60
N LEU A 5 -32.02 21.25 -4.60
CA LEU A 5 -31.56 21.05 -5.98
C LEU A 5 -31.05 22.35 -6.63
N SER A 6 -31.62 23.52 -6.31
CA SER A 6 -31.13 24.81 -6.81
C SER A 6 -29.83 25.26 -6.14
N LEU A 7 -29.63 24.95 -4.86
CA LEU A 7 -28.38 25.20 -4.13
C LEU A 7 -27.23 24.33 -4.67
N PHE A 8 -27.54 23.09 -5.05
CA PHE A 8 -26.61 22.18 -5.70
C PHE A 8 -26.37 22.49 -7.19
N SER A 9 -27.29 23.15 -7.90
CA SER A 9 -27.15 23.47 -9.33
C SER A 9 -26.46 24.81 -9.59
N HIS A 10 -26.61 25.81 -8.72
CA HIS A 10 -25.98 27.13 -8.89
C HIS A 10 -24.60 27.27 -8.26
N SER A 11 -24.26 26.45 -7.27
CA SER A 11 -23.05 26.67 -6.48
C SER A 11 -22.01 25.59 -6.71
N ALA A 12 -21.37 25.73 -7.85
CA ALA A 12 -20.14 25.07 -8.17
C ALA A 12 -19.14 25.13 -6.99
N LEU A 13 -19.03 26.29 -6.35
CA LEU A 13 -18.18 26.55 -5.19
C LEU A 13 -18.64 25.82 -3.92
N MET A 14 -19.95 25.71 -3.65
CA MET A 14 -20.46 24.98 -2.45
C MET A 14 -20.14 23.49 -2.50
N ARG A 15 -20.08 22.87 -3.69
CA ARG A 15 -19.70 21.45 -3.81
C ARG A 15 -18.26 21.17 -3.36
N ILE A 16 -17.38 22.18 -3.38
CA ILE A 16 -15.99 22.09 -2.90
C ILE A 16 -15.89 22.62 -1.47
N LEU A 17 -16.50 23.77 -1.19
CA LEU A 17 -16.45 24.44 0.12
C LEU A 17 -17.11 23.63 1.22
N LEU A 18 -18.24 22.96 0.94
CA LEU A 18 -18.98 22.23 1.96
C LEU A 18 -18.21 20.99 2.45
N PRO A 19 -17.68 20.11 1.56
CA PRO A 19 -16.79 19.03 2.01
C PRO A 19 -15.50 19.55 2.65
N ALA A 20 -14.90 20.65 2.13
CA ALA A 20 -13.70 21.22 2.74
C ALA A 20 -13.95 21.74 4.17
N LEU A 21 -15.07 22.43 4.41
CA LEU A 21 -15.45 22.88 5.74
C LEU A 21 -15.75 21.71 6.68
N LEU A 22 -16.46 20.69 6.20
CA LEU A 22 -16.71 19.47 6.97
C LEU A 22 -15.41 18.76 7.33
N ALA A 23 -14.44 18.70 6.41
CA ALA A 23 -13.12 18.14 6.69
C ALA A 23 -12.41 18.92 7.81
N VAL A 24 -12.37 20.26 7.72
CA VAL A 24 -11.76 21.12 8.76
C VAL A 24 -12.43 20.93 10.11
N VAL A 25 -13.76 20.86 10.17
CA VAL A 25 -14.52 20.62 11.41
C VAL A 25 -14.18 19.24 11.98
N CYS A 26 -14.15 18.20 11.14
CA CYS A 26 -13.83 16.84 11.56
C CYS A 26 -12.40 16.76 12.12
N TYR A 27 -11.41 17.33 11.41
CA TYR A 27 -10.05 17.37 11.91
C TYR A 27 -9.93 18.17 13.20
N GLY A 28 -10.48 19.39 13.25
CA GLY A 28 -10.45 20.24 14.44
C GLY A 28 -11.09 19.60 15.66
N TRP A 29 -12.23 18.90 15.46
CA TRP A 29 -12.90 18.17 16.52
C TRP A 29 -12.08 16.94 16.96
N GLY A 30 -11.54 16.18 16.00
CA GLY A 30 -10.64 15.06 16.27
C GLY A 30 -9.42 15.47 17.09
N PHE A 31 -8.75 16.57 16.71
CA PHE A 31 -7.60 17.13 17.44
C PHE A 31 -7.96 17.56 18.87
N ARG A 32 -9.09 18.27 19.03
CA ARG A 32 -9.54 18.74 20.35
C ARG A 32 -9.89 17.57 21.27
N ARG A 33 -10.52 16.53 20.72
CA ARG A 33 -10.89 15.32 21.46
C ARG A 33 -9.66 14.51 21.85
N GLN A 34 -8.70 14.34 20.94
CA GLN A 34 -7.46 13.63 21.21
C GLN A 34 -6.66 14.23 22.39
N ARG A 35 -6.71 15.55 22.57
CA ARG A 35 -6.04 16.24 23.69
C ARG A 35 -6.79 16.13 25.02
N ARG A 36 -8.12 15.91 25.00
CA ARG A 36 -8.96 15.90 26.20
C ARG A 36 -9.31 14.51 26.71
N GLU A 37 -9.41 13.53 25.81
CA GLU A 37 -9.97 12.21 26.12
C GLU A 37 -9.14 11.07 25.49
N THR A 38 -7.99 10.76 26.10
CA THR A 38 -7.07 9.71 25.64
C THR A 38 -7.71 8.30 25.61
N GLN A 39 -8.80 8.10 26.35
CA GLN A 39 -9.51 6.82 26.47
C GLN A 39 -10.34 6.44 25.23
N TRP A 40 -10.75 7.40 24.38
CA TRP A 40 -11.61 7.15 23.21
C TRP A 40 -10.80 7.15 21.90
N HIS A 41 -9.74 6.33 21.84
CA HIS A 41 -8.83 6.29 20.69
C HIS A 41 -9.53 5.96 19.36
N TYR A 42 -10.32 4.87 19.32
CA TYR A 42 -11.01 4.44 18.11
C TYR A 42 -12.03 5.46 17.58
N SER A 43 -12.82 6.06 18.47
CA SER A 43 -13.80 7.09 18.08
C SER A 43 -13.11 8.34 17.54
N THR A 44 -11.94 8.69 18.08
CA THR A 44 -11.14 9.82 17.58
C THR A 44 -10.55 9.53 16.20
N GLU A 45 -10.02 8.34 15.99
CA GLU A 45 -9.53 7.90 14.67
C GLU A 45 -10.67 7.87 13.63
N ALA A 46 -11.88 7.46 14.02
CA ALA A 46 -13.04 7.48 13.12
C ALA A 46 -13.43 8.91 12.68
N ILE A 47 -13.36 9.89 13.59
CA ILE A 47 -13.62 11.30 13.28
C ILE A 47 -12.55 11.86 12.33
N LEU A 48 -11.27 11.52 12.56
CA LEU A 48 -10.17 11.92 11.68
C LEU A 48 -10.31 11.28 10.30
N PHE A 49 -10.71 10.00 10.23
CA PHE A 49 -11.01 9.30 8.99
C PHE A 49 -12.15 9.97 8.21
N LEU A 50 -13.21 10.40 8.89
CA LEU A 50 -14.29 11.15 8.25
C LEU A 50 -13.76 12.46 7.62
N GLY A 51 -12.81 13.13 8.28
CA GLY A 51 -12.08 14.26 7.71
C GLY A 51 -11.31 13.90 6.43
N VAL A 52 -10.64 12.74 6.40
CA VAL A 52 -9.96 12.21 5.20
C VAL A 52 -10.93 12.01 4.05
N VAL A 53 -12.08 11.37 4.31
CA VAL A 53 -13.11 11.15 3.29
C VAL A 53 -13.62 12.47 2.71
N PHE A 54 -13.95 13.44 3.56
CA PHE A 54 -14.41 14.75 3.09
C PHE A 54 -13.33 15.53 2.33
N THR A 55 -12.06 15.37 2.71
CA THR A 55 -10.92 15.94 1.96
C THR A 55 -10.82 15.32 0.58
N ALA A 56 -10.96 14.00 0.46
CA ALA A 56 -10.94 13.30 -0.82
C ALA A 56 -12.09 13.77 -1.74
N VAL A 57 -13.30 13.94 -1.19
CA VAL A 57 -14.45 14.48 -1.94
C VAL A 57 -14.19 15.92 -2.38
N ALA A 58 -13.63 16.77 -1.50
CA ALA A 58 -13.27 18.15 -1.86
C ALA A 58 -12.25 18.19 -3.01
N LEU A 59 -11.20 17.35 -2.93
CA LEU A 59 -10.17 17.26 -3.95
C LEU A 59 -10.72 16.74 -5.27
N TRP A 60 -11.57 15.71 -5.27
CA TRP A 60 -12.24 15.24 -6.49
C TRP A 60 -13.01 16.38 -7.15
N GLN A 61 -13.88 17.05 -6.40
CA GLN A 61 -14.73 18.13 -6.92
C GLN A 61 -13.92 19.32 -7.43
N LEU A 62 -12.75 19.57 -6.82
CA LEU A 62 -11.78 20.55 -7.28
C LEU A 62 -11.12 20.09 -8.59
N GLY A 63 -10.79 18.80 -8.70
CA GLY A 63 -10.19 18.18 -9.89
C GLY A 63 -11.08 18.27 -11.11
N GLU A 64 -12.36 17.94 -10.99
CA GLU A 64 -13.34 18.08 -12.10
C GLU A 64 -13.47 19.52 -12.61
N ARG A 65 -13.10 20.51 -11.79
CA ARG A 65 -13.23 21.94 -12.11
C ARG A 65 -11.98 22.55 -12.67
N LEU A 66 -10.84 22.13 -12.14
CA LEU A 66 -9.52 22.52 -12.64
C LEU A 66 -9.09 21.65 -13.82
N ASP A 67 -9.93 20.71 -14.25
CA ASP A 67 -9.64 19.90 -15.41
C ASP A 67 -9.64 20.78 -16.67
N ASN A 68 -8.42 21.05 -17.15
CA ASN A 68 -8.18 21.78 -18.38
C ASN A 68 -8.28 20.88 -19.62
N GLY A 69 -8.86 19.67 -19.50
CA GLY A 69 -8.90 18.64 -20.54
C GLY A 69 -7.60 17.84 -20.67
N SER A 70 -6.63 18.08 -19.78
CA SER A 70 -5.32 17.41 -19.77
C SER A 70 -5.38 15.99 -19.18
N GLY A 71 -6.40 15.69 -18.36
CA GLY A 71 -6.52 14.42 -17.64
C GLY A 71 -5.39 14.16 -16.64
N HIS A 72 -4.60 15.18 -16.28
CA HIS A 72 -3.43 15.07 -15.40
C HIS A 72 -3.82 15.22 -13.93
N ILE A 73 -4.13 14.10 -13.27
CA ILE A 73 -4.68 14.04 -11.91
C ILE A 73 -3.58 14.08 -10.82
N ALA A 74 -2.31 13.91 -11.19
CA ALA A 74 -1.20 13.82 -10.23
C ALA A 74 -1.12 15.01 -9.24
N PRO A 75 -1.33 16.29 -9.63
CA PRO A 75 -1.30 17.41 -8.69
C PRO A 75 -2.35 17.31 -7.57
N LEU A 76 -3.50 16.69 -7.83
CA LEU A 76 -4.56 16.47 -6.83
C LEU A 76 -4.14 15.42 -5.80
N PHE A 77 -3.50 14.34 -6.24
CA PHE A 77 -2.93 13.36 -5.33
C PHE A 77 -1.82 13.98 -4.48
N LEU A 78 -0.97 14.83 -5.06
CA LEU A 78 0.06 15.55 -4.32
C LEU A 78 -0.52 16.49 -3.27
N ALA A 79 -1.58 17.25 -3.61
CA ALA A 79 -2.29 18.09 -2.65
C ALA A 79 -2.86 17.25 -1.49
N GLY A 80 -3.48 16.11 -1.79
CA GLY A 80 -3.93 15.15 -0.78
C GLY A 80 -2.79 14.63 0.09
N CYS A 81 -1.63 14.31 -0.50
CA CYS A 81 -0.44 13.89 0.25
C CYS A 81 0.00 14.94 1.26
N VAL A 82 0.07 16.22 0.85
CA VAL A 82 0.49 17.30 1.76
C VAL A 82 -0.50 17.44 2.92
N ILE A 83 -1.80 17.41 2.64
CA ILE A 83 -2.85 17.53 3.66
C ILE A 83 -2.80 16.35 4.63
N TYR A 84 -2.85 15.11 4.12
CA TYR A 84 -2.84 13.91 4.97
C TYR A 84 -1.52 13.75 5.72
N GLY A 85 -0.39 14.10 5.10
CA GLY A 85 0.93 14.05 5.74
C GLY A 85 1.02 15.03 6.91
N ALA A 86 0.63 16.29 6.69
CA ALA A 86 0.63 17.29 7.76
C ALA A 86 -0.30 16.89 8.92
N ILE A 87 -1.54 16.49 8.60
CA ILE A 87 -2.53 16.12 9.60
C ILE A 87 -2.13 14.84 10.34
N GLY A 88 -1.74 13.79 9.62
CA GLY A 88 -1.31 12.52 10.22
C GLY A 88 -0.10 12.69 11.14
N TYR A 89 0.86 13.54 10.75
CA TYR A 89 2.03 13.84 11.58
C TYR A 89 1.68 14.63 12.86
N ILE A 90 0.85 15.67 12.72
CA ILE A 90 0.44 16.52 13.87
C ILE A 90 -0.48 15.72 14.81
N ALA A 91 -1.42 14.96 14.24
CA ALA A 91 -2.41 14.16 14.96
C ALA A 91 -1.81 12.89 15.55
N ARG A 92 -0.61 12.47 15.15
CA ARG A 92 -0.05 11.15 15.55
C ARG A 92 -1.04 10.01 15.24
N SER A 93 -1.83 10.17 14.19
CA SER A 93 -2.85 9.21 13.77
C SER A 93 -2.23 8.28 12.74
N GLY A 94 -2.17 6.99 13.09
CA GLY A 94 -1.66 5.96 12.18
C GLY A 94 -2.56 5.81 10.95
N LEU A 95 -3.87 6.02 11.11
CA LEU A 95 -4.84 5.89 10.03
C LEU A 95 -4.71 7.01 9.00
N VAL A 96 -4.66 8.28 9.43
CA VAL A 96 -4.47 9.40 8.50
C VAL A 96 -3.10 9.29 7.82
N TRP A 97 -2.07 8.85 8.55
CA TRP A 97 -0.75 8.60 7.99
C TRP A 97 -0.73 7.47 6.95
N LEU A 98 -1.55 6.43 7.14
CA LEU A 98 -1.75 5.39 6.13
C LEU A 98 -2.33 5.97 4.83
N PHE A 99 -3.34 6.84 4.91
CA PHE A 99 -3.90 7.51 3.74
C PHE A 99 -2.91 8.46 3.06
N PHE A 100 -2.05 9.11 3.83
CA PHE A 100 -0.91 9.85 3.27
C PHE A 100 0.00 8.96 2.42
N LEU A 101 0.42 7.81 2.96
CA LEU A 101 1.30 6.88 2.25
C LEU A 101 0.63 6.26 1.02
N LEU A 102 -0.67 5.98 1.10
CA LEU A 102 -1.47 5.54 -0.05
C LEU A 102 -1.57 6.61 -1.14
N ALA A 103 -1.86 7.85 -0.75
CA ALA A 103 -1.89 8.98 -1.68
C ALA A 103 -0.53 9.20 -2.33
N LEU A 104 0.57 9.01 -1.58
CA LEU A 104 1.94 9.17 -2.08
C LEU A 104 2.27 8.11 -3.13
N GLY A 105 1.88 6.86 -2.89
CA GLY A 105 2.01 5.79 -3.88
C GLY A 105 1.17 6.05 -5.14
N ASN A 106 -0.07 6.54 -4.99
CA ASN A 106 -0.93 6.92 -6.12
C ASN A 106 -0.34 8.09 -6.91
N TRP A 107 0.18 9.12 -6.24
CA TRP A 107 0.87 10.22 -6.89
C TRP A 107 2.06 9.73 -7.70
N PHE A 108 2.93 8.91 -7.10
CA PHE A 108 4.11 8.38 -7.78
C PHE A 108 3.73 7.50 -9.00
N GLY A 109 2.72 6.64 -8.84
CA GLY A 109 2.19 5.83 -9.94
C GLY A 109 1.62 6.68 -11.07
N ALA A 110 0.79 7.67 -10.74
CA ALA A 110 0.18 8.57 -11.71
C ALA A 110 1.25 9.41 -12.43
N GLU A 111 2.16 10.05 -11.69
CA GLU A 111 3.21 10.91 -12.25
C GLU A 111 4.12 10.14 -13.20
N THR A 112 4.64 8.99 -12.76
CA THR A 112 5.49 8.17 -13.63
C THR A 112 4.73 7.64 -14.85
N GLY A 113 3.42 7.43 -14.74
CA GLY A 113 2.54 7.10 -15.86
C GLY A 113 2.37 8.24 -16.86
N TYR A 114 2.12 9.45 -16.37
CA TYR A 114 1.98 10.63 -17.23
C TYR A 114 3.30 10.95 -17.95
N VAL A 115 4.44 10.87 -17.25
CA VAL A 115 5.76 11.15 -17.84
C VAL A 115 6.14 10.08 -18.87
N SER A 116 5.68 8.83 -18.73
CA SER A 116 5.84 7.81 -19.78
C SER A 116 4.80 7.90 -20.89
N GLY A 117 3.87 8.86 -20.86
CA GLY A 117 2.77 8.95 -21.81
C GLY A 117 1.82 7.75 -21.75
N TRP A 118 1.68 7.15 -20.57
CA TRP A 118 1.06 5.83 -20.34
C TRP A 118 1.76 4.66 -21.04
N GLY A 119 2.93 4.91 -21.62
CA GLY A 119 3.82 3.88 -22.11
C GLY A 119 4.28 2.96 -20.98
N ALA A 120 4.50 1.70 -21.34
CA ALA A 120 4.85 0.67 -20.37
C ALA A 120 6.22 0.91 -19.71
N TYR A 121 7.13 1.64 -20.37
CA TYR A 121 8.46 1.97 -19.85
C TYR A 121 8.66 3.47 -19.56
N TRP A 122 9.39 3.74 -18.46
CA TRP A 122 9.93 5.05 -18.11
C TRP A 122 11.37 4.81 -17.69
N LEU A 123 12.33 5.45 -18.37
CA LEU A 123 13.77 5.16 -18.19
C LEU A 123 14.10 3.66 -18.36
N GLY A 124 13.39 2.96 -19.26
CA GLY A 124 13.54 1.51 -19.46
C GLY A 124 12.96 0.64 -18.34
N MET A 125 12.28 1.24 -17.34
CA MET A 125 11.68 0.54 -16.22
C MET A 125 10.16 0.47 -16.37
N ASN A 126 9.62 -0.75 -16.27
CA ASN A 126 8.17 -0.93 -16.16
C ASN A 126 7.63 -0.51 -14.79
N TYR A 127 6.31 -0.40 -14.65
CA TYR A 127 5.65 0.00 -13.40
C TYR A 127 6.12 -0.81 -12.17
N PRO A 128 6.20 -2.15 -12.22
CA PRO A 128 6.74 -2.94 -11.11
C PRO A 128 8.14 -2.51 -10.63
N ILE A 129 9.08 -2.23 -11.54
CA ILE A 129 10.42 -1.77 -11.16
C ILE A 129 10.38 -0.42 -10.46
N ARG A 130 9.58 0.52 -10.99
CA ARG A 130 9.39 1.84 -10.37
C ARG A 130 8.89 1.69 -8.93
N PHE A 131 7.92 0.80 -8.69
CA PHE A 131 7.38 0.56 -7.36
C PHE A 131 8.30 -0.22 -6.42
N VAL A 132 9.20 -1.07 -6.94
CA VAL A 132 10.26 -1.68 -6.13
C VAL A 132 11.23 -0.61 -5.60
N LEU A 133 11.65 0.30 -6.47
CA LEU A 133 12.49 1.43 -6.06
C LEU A 133 11.76 2.35 -5.08
N PHE A 134 10.49 2.66 -5.33
CA PHE A 134 9.66 3.46 -4.45
C PHE A 134 9.50 2.80 -3.06
N GLY A 135 9.14 1.52 -3.00
CA GLY A 135 8.98 0.80 -1.74
C GLY A 135 10.29 0.68 -0.96
N GLY A 136 11.40 0.42 -1.67
CA GLY A 136 12.75 0.41 -1.08
C GLY A 136 13.15 1.78 -0.53
N ALA A 137 12.93 2.85 -1.29
CA ALA A 137 13.18 4.22 -0.84
C ALA A 137 12.31 4.59 0.36
N LEU A 138 11.02 4.22 0.36
CA LEU A 138 10.11 4.48 1.46
C LEU A 138 10.56 3.75 2.74
N LEU A 139 11.04 2.51 2.63
CA LEU A 139 11.63 1.79 3.76
C LEU A 139 12.93 2.43 4.25
N ALA A 140 13.83 2.82 3.33
CA ALA A 140 15.07 3.50 3.70
C ALA A 140 14.78 4.82 4.44
N LEU A 141 13.82 5.61 3.96
CA LEU A 141 13.35 6.82 4.64
C LEU A 141 12.68 6.52 5.98
N CYS A 142 11.90 5.45 6.07
CA CYS A 142 11.28 5.02 7.33
C CYS A 142 12.33 4.69 8.41
N TYR A 143 13.40 3.98 8.05
CA TYR A 143 14.49 3.66 8.96
C TYR A 143 15.40 4.89 9.23
N GLY A 144 15.65 5.73 8.24
CA GLY A 144 16.39 6.99 8.41
C GLY A 144 15.68 7.98 9.35
N ALA A 145 14.35 8.06 9.26
CA ALA A 145 13.51 8.90 10.11
C ALA A 145 12.93 8.15 11.33
N GLN A 146 13.53 7.02 11.73
CA GLN A 146 12.99 6.14 12.76
C GLN A 146 12.75 6.87 14.09
N SER A 147 13.67 7.73 14.53
CA SER A 147 13.54 8.47 15.79
C SER A 147 12.28 9.34 15.80
N LEU A 148 12.06 10.09 14.72
CA LEU A 148 10.93 11.00 14.56
C LEU A 148 9.60 10.24 14.45
N LEU A 149 9.58 9.19 13.63
CA LEU A 149 8.39 8.39 13.40
C LEU A 149 7.98 7.60 14.65
N ARG A 150 8.95 7.12 15.45
CA ARG A 150 8.68 6.38 16.69
C ARG A 150 8.13 7.30 17.79
N GLN A 151 8.63 8.53 17.90
CA GLN A 151 8.07 9.55 18.80
C GLN A 151 6.59 9.87 18.50
N ARG A 152 6.20 9.73 17.22
CA ARG A 152 4.85 10.03 16.74
C ARG A 152 3.97 8.78 16.58
N GLN A 153 4.44 7.58 16.93
CA GLN A 153 3.74 6.30 16.72
C GLN A 153 3.42 5.97 15.25
N LEU A 154 4.18 6.53 14.30
CA LEU A 154 3.98 6.37 12.86
C LEU A 154 4.93 5.35 12.22
N PHE A 155 5.93 4.88 12.96
CA PHE A 155 6.96 3.97 12.46
C PHE A 155 6.37 2.64 11.97
N THR A 156 5.49 2.03 12.75
CA THR A 156 4.86 0.73 12.42
C THR A 156 4.07 0.81 11.11
N VAL A 157 3.27 1.87 10.92
CA VAL A 157 2.48 2.07 9.70
C VAL A 157 3.39 2.34 8.49
N SER A 158 4.39 3.21 8.67
CA SER A 158 5.35 3.54 7.60
C SER A 158 6.12 2.32 7.12
N LYS A 159 6.57 1.50 8.06
CA LYS A 159 7.27 0.26 7.79
C LYS A 159 6.37 -0.76 7.09
N ALA A 160 5.15 -0.96 7.58
CA ALA A 160 4.19 -1.88 6.98
C ALA A 160 3.88 -1.47 5.52
N MET A 161 3.63 -0.18 5.28
CA MET A 161 3.37 0.32 3.92
C MET A 161 4.58 0.19 3.00
N GLY A 162 5.79 0.52 3.48
CA GLY A 162 7.01 0.33 2.71
C GLY A 162 7.26 -1.13 2.32
N LEU A 163 7.06 -2.07 3.26
CA LEU A 163 7.15 -3.50 2.97
C LEU A 163 6.08 -3.94 1.98
N THR A 164 4.84 -3.50 2.17
CA THR A 164 3.72 -3.82 1.25
C THR A 164 4.02 -3.35 -0.18
N TYR A 165 4.44 -2.11 -0.38
CA TYR A 165 4.79 -1.60 -1.71
C TYR A 165 5.95 -2.39 -2.33
N LEU A 166 7.02 -2.62 -1.55
CA LEU A 166 8.19 -3.36 -2.03
C LEU A 166 7.82 -4.80 -2.44
N PHE A 167 7.16 -5.54 -1.56
CA PHE A 167 6.89 -6.96 -1.76
C PHE A 167 5.79 -7.23 -2.79
N ILE A 168 4.75 -6.39 -2.88
CA ILE A 168 3.76 -6.51 -3.96
C ILE A 168 4.41 -6.20 -5.31
N ALA A 169 5.26 -5.16 -5.38
CA ALA A 169 5.95 -4.82 -6.61
C ALA A 169 6.94 -5.92 -7.06
N LEU A 170 7.69 -6.51 -6.12
CA LEU A 170 8.56 -7.66 -6.40
C LEU A 170 7.75 -8.89 -6.84
N TRP A 171 6.58 -9.13 -6.25
CA TRP A 171 5.72 -10.23 -6.66
C TRP A 171 5.22 -10.07 -8.09
N ILE A 172 4.66 -8.91 -8.43
CA ILE A 172 4.20 -8.61 -9.81
C ILE A 172 5.39 -8.69 -10.79
N MET A 173 6.54 -8.14 -10.41
CA MET A 173 7.76 -8.22 -11.22
C MET A 173 8.26 -9.66 -11.41
N SER A 174 8.07 -10.55 -10.44
CA SER A 174 8.44 -11.96 -10.58
C SER A 174 7.61 -12.67 -11.66
N ILE A 175 6.37 -12.23 -11.90
CA ILE A 175 5.45 -12.78 -12.90
C ILE A 175 5.68 -12.15 -14.27
N PHE A 176 5.82 -10.82 -14.33
CA PHE A 176 5.87 -10.09 -15.60
C PHE A 176 7.29 -9.71 -16.06
N GLY A 177 8.27 -9.75 -15.17
CA GLY A 177 9.63 -9.27 -15.44
C GLY A 177 9.65 -7.78 -15.79
N ASN A 178 10.54 -7.39 -16.70
CA ASN A 178 10.59 -6.05 -17.30
C ASN A 178 10.11 -6.07 -18.76
N TYR A 179 9.03 -6.79 -19.02
CA TYR A 179 8.48 -6.97 -20.37
C TYR A 179 7.14 -6.24 -20.51
N ASP A 180 6.86 -5.76 -21.73
CA ASP A 180 5.56 -5.21 -22.09
C ASP A 180 4.52 -6.31 -22.22
N ALA A 181 3.25 -5.96 -21.98
CA ALA A 181 2.12 -6.90 -22.00
C ALA A 181 2.04 -7.70 -23.31
N ASP A 182 2.32 -7.06 -24.44
CA ASP A 182 2.28 -7.69 -25.77
C ASP A 182 3.41 -8.71 -25.97
N SER A 183 4.59 -8.43 -25.39
CA SER A 183 5.78 -9.28 -25.51
C SER A 183 5.80 -10.41 -24.48
N TRP A 184 5.13 -10.23 -23.34
CA TRP A 184 5.18 -11.13 -22.19
C TRP A 184 4.73 -12.55 -22.54
N TYR A 185 3.69 -12.72 -23.35
CA TYR A 185 3.19 -14.05 -23.76
C TYR A 185 4.22 -14.90 -24.52
N GLN A 186 5.23 -14.26 -25.12
CA GLN A 186 6.27 -14.93 -25.91
C GLN A 186 7.53 -15.22 -25.07
N VAL A 187 7.60 -14.74 -23.83
CA VAL A 187 8.76 -14.90 -22.96
C VAL A 187 8.72 -16.26 -22.28
N SER A 188 9.80 -17.02 -22.40
CA SER A 188 9.97 -18.26 -21.62
C SER A 188 10.08 -17.96 -20.13
N GLN A 189 9.40 -18.77 -19.33
CA GLN A 189 9.34 -18.72 -17.87
C GLN A 189 10.74 -18.77 -17.23
N ALA A 190 11.71 -19.40 -17.90
CA ALA A 190 13.10 -19.42 -17.45
C ALA A 190 13.75 -18.02 -17.41
N ARG A 191 13.34 -17.11 -18.30
CA ARG A 191 13.82 -15.71 -18.30
C ARG A 191 13.26 -14.87 -17.15
N LEU A 192 12.22 -15.35 -16.48
CA LEU A 192 11.61 -14.70 -15.32
C LEU A 192 12.26 -15.15 -14.00
N LEU A 193 13.03 -16.25 -14.02
CA LEU A 193 13.75 -16.77 -12.85
C LEU A 193 14.62 -15.75 -12.13
N PRO A 194 15.39 -14.86 -12.79
CA PRO A 194 16.18 -13.85 -12.09
C PRO A 194 15.32 -12.93 -11.21
N TRP A 195 14.12 -12.57 -11.65
CA TRP A 195 13.18 -11.74 -10.88
C TRP A 195 12.58 -12.51 -9.71
N GLY A 196 12.25 -13.80 -9.92
CA GLY A 196 11.84 -14.70 -8.83
C GLY A 196 12.94 -14.92 -7.79
N LEU A 197 14.21 -14.99 -8.20
CA LEU A 197 15.36 -15.09 -7.31
C LEU A 197 15.59 -13.79 -6.54
N LEU A 198 15.52 -12.63 -7.21
CA LEU A 198 15.58 -11.32 -6.55
C LEU A 198 14.52 -11.20 -5.45
N PHE A 199 13.30 -11.63 -5.76
CA PHE A 199 12.19 -11.66 -4.82
C PHE A 199 12.45 -12.60 -3.62
N ALA A 200 12.98 -13.81 -3.88
CA ALA A 200 13.38 -14.75 -2.83
C ALA A 200 14.51 -14.19 -1.94
N VAL A 201 15.50 -13.54 -2.53
CA VAL A 201 16.62 -12.90 -1.81
C VAL A 201 16.08 -11.77 -0.92
N ALA A 202 15.21 -10.90 -1.44
CA ALA A 202 14.61 -9.83 -0.64
C ALA A 202 13.81 -10.36 0.56
N ALA A 203 13.04 -11.44 0.36
CA ALA A 203 12.33 -12.14 1.43
C ALA A 203 13.31 -12.76 2.45
N GLY A 204 14.36 -13.44 1.98
CA GLY A 204 15.40 -14.03 2.82
C GLY A 204 16.16 -13.00 3.65
N VAL A 205 16.48 -11.84 3.08
CA VAL A 205 17.10 -10.71 3.79
C VAL A 205 16.17 -10.21 4.90
N CYS A 206 14.87 -10.06 4.63
CA CYS A 206 13.91 -9.66 5.66
C CYS A 206 13.83 -10.68 6.81
N ILE A 207 13.81 -11.98 6.50
CA ILE A 207 13.83 -13.05 7.51
C ILE A 207 15.14 -12.97 8.31
N PHE A 208 16.29 -12.86 7.65
CA PHE A 208 17.59 -12.79 8.31
C PHE A 208 17.71 -11.59 9.24
N ILE A 209 17.29 -10.40 8.79
CA ILE A 209 17.27 -9.19 9.63
C ILE A 209 16.30 -9.41 10.79
N SER A 210 15.11 -9.97 10.54
CA SER A 210 14.10 -10.20 11.59
C SER A 210 14.58 -11.10 12.72
N LEU A 211 15.42 -12.11 12.42
CA LEU A 211 16.00 -13.01 13.41
C LEU A 211 17.03 -12.30 14.30
N LYS A 212 17.73 -11.29 13.77
CA LYS A 212 18.69 -10.49 14.54
C LYS A 212 18.03 -9.41 15.39
N THR A 213 16.94 -8.83 14.90
CA THR A 213 16.26 -7.70 15.56
C THR A 213 15.00 -8.11 16.33
N ASP A 214 14.68 -9.40 16.38
CA ASP A 214 13.42 -9.98 16.86
C ASP A 214 12.16 -9.23 16.35
N ASP A 215 12.18 -8.90 15.07
CA ASP A 215 11.13 -8.07 14.47
C ASP A 215 10.06 -8.93 13.81
N GLY A 216 8.96 -9.14 14.53
CA GLY A 216 7.84 -9.97 14.09
C GLY A 216 7.22 -9.53 12.75
N MET A 217 7.26 -8.23 12.42
CA MET A 217 6.69 -7.73 11.16
C MET A 217 7.56 -8.13 9.97
N LEU A 218 8.89 -7.96 10.05
CA LEU A 218 9.79 -8.39 8.98
C LEU A 218 9.74 -9.90 8.78
N ARG A 219 9.64 -10.65 9.89
CA ARG A 219 9.49 -12.11 9.86
C ARG A 219 8.20 -12.51 9.14
N GLY A 220 7.09 -11.87 9.48
CA GLY A 220 5.78 -12.11 8.86
C GLY A 220 5.81 -11.83 7.35
N PHE A 221 6.23 -10.63 6.95
CA PHE A 221 6.34 -10.27 5.52
C PHE A 221 7.29 -11.21 4.77
N GLY A 222 8.49 -11.46 5.31
CA GLY A 222 9.48 -12.32 4.67
C GLY A 222 8.97 -13.75 4.45
N LEU A 223 8.39 -14.38 5.47
CA LEU A 223 7.85 -15.75 5.35
C LEU A 223 6.64 -15.81 4.43
N THR A 224 5.69 -14.89 4.56
CA THR A 224 4.48 -14.86 3.74
C THR A 224 4.81 -14.66 2.26
N PHE A 225 5.64 -13.66 1.93
CA PHE A 225 5.98 -13.40 0.53
C PHE A 225 6.95 -14.42 -0.06
N LEU A 226 7.80 -15.07 0.75
CA LEU A 226 8.56 -16.22 0.29
C LEU A 226 7.64 -17.40 -0.08
N ALA A 227 6.61 -17.67 0.72
CA ALA A 227 5.61 -18.68 0.40
C ALA A 227 4.84 -18.31 -0.88
N ILE A 228 4.39 -17.06 -1.02
CA ILE A 228 3.74 -16.56 -2.24
C ILE A 228 4.65 -16.75 -3.45
N ASN A 229 5.94 -16.43 -3.35
CA ASN A 229 6.89 -16.63 -4.45
C ASN A 229 6.97 -18.11 -4.84
N LEU A 230 7.14 -19.00 -3.85
CA LEU A 230 7.26 -20.43 -4.09
C LEU A 230 6.00 -21.01 -4.75
N TYR A 231 4.81 -20.63 -4.27
CA TYR A 231 3.56 -21.05 -4.88
C TYR A 231 3.38 -20.46 -6.28
N THR A 232 3.75 -19.20 -6.50
CA THR A 232 3.72 -18.59 -7.83
C THR A 232 4.59 -19.40 -8.81
N ARG A 233 5.82 -19.76 -8.42
CA ARG A 233 6.70 -20.62 -9.22
C ARG A 233 6.11 -22.02 -9.44
N PHE A 234 5.47 -22.59 -8.41
CA PHE A 234 4.83 -23.90 -8.52
C PHE A 234 3.73 -23.89 -9.59
N PHE A 235 2.87 -22.87 -9.60
CA PHE A 235 1.87 -22.70 -10.65
C PHE A 235 2.52 -22.46 -12.01
N GLU A 236 3.52 -21.60 -12.12
CA GLU A 236 4.15 -21.29 -13.41
C GLU A 236 4.83 -22.49 -14.08
N PHE A 237 5.53 -23.34 -13.33
CA PHE A 237 6.25 -24.47 -13.91
C PHE A 237 5.41 -25.74 -14.04
N PHE A 238 4.54 -26.04 -13.06
CA PHE A 238 3.86 -27.34 -13.00
C PHE A 238 2.42 -27.33 -13.53
N TRP A 239 1.82 -26.15 -13.79
CA TRP A 239 0.43 -26.09 -14.23
C TRP A 239 0.18 -26.83 -15.55
N ASN A 240 1.04 -26.65 -16.55
CA ASN A 240 0.89 -27.31 -17.85
C ASN A 240 1.61 -28.66 -17.94
N GLY A 241 2.66 -28.86 -17.14
CA GLY A 241 3.52 -30.05 -17.23
C GLY A 241 3.12 -31.23 -16.34
N MET A 242 2.24 -31.03 -15.35
CA MET A 242 1.88 -32.07 -14.37
C MET A 242 0.43 -32.54 -14.53
N HIS A 243 0.18 -33.82 -14.24
CA HIS A 243 -1.18 -34.35 -14.15
C HIS A 243 -1.98 -33.58 -13.08
N LYS A 244 -3.17 -33.10 -13.43
CA LYS A 244 -3.96 -32.18 -12.57
C LYS A 244 -4.26 -32.75 -11.18
N VAL A 245 -4.50 -34.06 -11.10
CA VAL A 245 -4.71 -34.74 -9.80
C VAL A 245 -3.46 -34.64 -8.91
N LEU A 246 -2.26 -34.88 -9.45
CA LEU A 246 -1.02 -34.78 -8.68
C LEU A 246 -0.76 -33.32 -8.27
N PHE A 247 -1.00 -32.37 -9.19
CA PHE A 247 -0.85 -30.95 -8.92
C PHE A 247 -1.71 -30.50 -7.72
N PHE A 248 -3.01 -30.81 -7.73
CA PHE A 248 -3.91 -30.45 -6.64
C PHE A 248 -3.65 -31.23 -5.36
N LEU A 249 -3.20 -32.49 -5.44
CA LEU A 249 -2.83 -33.28 -4.27
C LEU A 249 -1.61 -32.68 -3.56
N ILE A 250 -0.55 -32.31 -4.30
CA ILE A 250 0.64 -31.65 -3.73
C ILE A 250 0.23 -30.32 -3.09
N LEU A 251 -0.60 -29.52 -3.78
CA LEU A 251 -1.11 -28.26 -3.25
C LEU A 251 -1.89 -28.47 -1.94
N ALA A 252 -2.83 -29.41 -1.92
CA ALA A 252 -3.64 -29.71 -0.74
C ALA A 252 -2.79 -30.20 0.44
N VAL A 253 -1.87 -31.13 0.20
CA VAL A 253 -0.96 -31.65 1.25
C VAL A 253 -0.08 -30.54 1.80
N SER A 254 0.49 -29.70 0.93
CA SER A 254 1.35 -28.59 1.36
C SER A 254 0.62 -27.59 2.27
N LEU A 255 -0.60 -27.19 1.88
CA LEU A 255 -1.44 -26.27 2.67
C LEU A 255 -1.90 -26.91 3.98
N ALA A 256 -2.28 -28.19 3.96
CA ALA A 256 -2.67 -28.92 5.16
C ALA A 256 -1.52 -29.03 6.18
N VAL A 257 -0.29 -29.28 5.70
CA VAL A 257 0.90 -29.35 6.56
C VAL A 257 1.19 -27.97 7.17
N ILE A 258 1.22 -26.91 6.36
CA ILE A 258 1.45 -25.54 6.85
C ILE A 258 0.38 -25.14 7.87
N GLY A 259 -0.90 -25.43 7.57
CA GLY A 259 -2.02 -25.17 8.48
C GLY A 259 -1.87 -25.86 9.83
N ARG A 260 -1.53 -27.15 9.83
CA ARG A 260 -1.29 -27.91 11.08
C ARG A 260 -0.12 -27.35 11.90
N TYR A 261 0.97 -26.92 11.25
CA TYR A 261 2.09 -26.29 11.95
C TYR A 261 1.67 -24.94 12.55
N ALA A 262 0.91 -24.14 11.82
CA ALA A 262 0.39 -22.87 12.32
C ALA A 262 -0.53 -23.06 13.53
N GLU A 263 -1.46 -24.03 13.48
CA GLU A 263 -2.33 -24.39 14.61
C GLU A 263 -1.53 -24.83 15.83
N ARG A 264 -0.51 -25.68 15.63
CA ARG A 264 0.34 -26.17 16.73
C ARG A 264 1.07 -25.03 17.44
N ILE A 265 1.60 -24.07 16.68
CA ILE A 265 2.25 -22.87 17.23
C ILE A 265 1.22 -22.00 17.98
N TRP A 266 0.03 -21.83 17.42
CA TRP A 266 -1.05 -21.07 18.06
C TRP A 266 -1.48 -21.68 19.40
N HIS A 267 -1.64 -23.00 19.46
CA HIS A 267 -2.00 -23.70 20.69
C HIS A 267 -0.87 -23.69 21.73
N ALA A 268 0.40 -23.79 21.30
CA ALA A 268 1.55 -23.68 22.21
C ALA A 268 1.66 -22.29 22.88
N GLY A 269 1.24 -21.22 22.19
CA GLY A 269 1.19 -19.86 22.76
C GLY A 269 0.02 -19.61 23.72
N ASN A 270 -1.02 -20.46 23.71
CA ASN A 270 -2.20 -20.35 24.58
C ASN A 270 -2.07 -21.14 25.89
N VAL A 271 -1.02 -21.96 26.04
CA VAL A 271 -0.66 -22.55 27.33
C VAL A 271 0.03 -21.45 28.14
N LYS A 272 -0.74 -20.73 28.96
CA LYS A 272 -0.17 -19.84 29.99
C LYS A 272 0.65 -20.70 30.96
N PRO A 273 1.81 -20.20 31.45
CA PRO A 273 2.46 -20.78 32.62
C PRO A 273 1.53 -20.71 33.85
#